data_AF-A0A224VLA7-F1
#
_entry.id   AF-A0A224VLA7-F1
#
_cell.length_a   1.000
_cell.length_b   1.000
_cell.length_c   1.000
_cell.angle_alpha   90.00
_cell.angle_beta   90.00
_cell.angle_gamma   90.00
#
_symmetry.space_group_name_H-M   'P 1'
#
loop_
_entity.id
_entity.type
_entity.pdbx_description
1 polymer ?
#
loop_
_entity_poly.entity_id
_entity_poly.type
_entity_poly.pdbx_seq_one_letter_code
_entity_poly.pdbx_strand_id
1 'polypeptide(L)'
;MKNRIAEVRKSKHITQEQLAQALHTNRAYLSNLENGKNDPSVDLGGRIAQSLGETVESIFFTDDVRHERHKHATLPVPPRKTCGQKSSR
;
A
#
# COMPACT_ATOMS: atom_id res chain seq x y z
N MET A 1 5.73 -14.34 0.68
CA MET A 1 6.43 -13.09 0.31
C MET A 1 6.73 -12.25 1.54
N LYS A 2 7.86 -11.54 1.62
CA LYS A 2 8.10 -10.58 2.72
C LYS A 2 7.49 -9.23 2.34
N ASN A 3 6.98 -8.50 3.33
CA ASN A 3 6.43 -7.17 3.12
C ASN A 3 6.85 -6.20 4.23
N ARG A 4 6.87 -4.91 3.93
CA ARG A 4 7.20 -3.81 4.86
C ARG A 4 6.03 -2.85 5.08
N ILE A 5 4.80 -3.32 4.84
CA ILE A 5 3.57 -2.53 4.99
C ILE A 5 3.52 -1.90 6.39
N ALA A 6 3.75 -2.69 7.44
CA ALA A 6 3.69 -2.21 8.82
C ALA A 6 4.75 -1.14 9.13
N GLU A 7 5.96 -1.25 8.54
CA GLU A 7 7.03 -0.28 8.73
C GLU A 7 6.70 1.05 8.05
N VAL A 8 6.31 1.01 6.77
CA VAL A 8 5.93 2.20 5.99
C VAL A 8 4.68 2.86 6.59
N ARG A 9 3.71 2.06 7.04
CA ARG A 9 2.52 2.57 7.71
C ARG A 9 2.87 3.33 9.00
N LYS A 10 3.78 2.78 9.82
CA LYS A 10 4.24 3.43 11.05
C LYS A 10 5.03 4.71 10.78
N SER A 11 5.89 4.74 9.76
CA SER A 11 6.65 5.95 9.41
C SER A 11 5.76 7.08 8.92
N LYS A 12 4.59 6.77 8.35
CA LYS A 12 3.58 7.73 7.91
C LYS A 12 2.50 8.03 8.95
N HIS A 13 2.62 7.50 10.18
CA HIS A 13 1.64 7.65 11.26
C HIS A 13 0.21 7.21 10.88
N ILE A 14 0.08 6.24 9.99
CA ILE A 14 -1.21 5.71 9.53
C ILE A 14 -1.61 4.53 10.43
N THR A 15 -2.87 4.40 10.83
CA THR A 15 -3.35 3.22 11.56
C THR A 15 -3.76 2.11 10.58
N GLN A 16 -3.82 0.85 11.05
CA GLN A 16 -4.33 -0.26 10.21
C GLN A 16 -5.76 0.03 9.73
N GLU A 17 -6.57 0.67 10.56
CA GLU A 17 -7.96 0.99 10.25
C GLU A 17 -8.07 2.08 9.18
N GLN A 18 -7.24 3.11 9.26
CA GLN A 18 -7.15 4.15 8.22
C GLN A 18 -6.70 3.59 6.87
N LEU A 19 -5.67 2.73 6.88
CA LEU A 19 -5.21 2.07 5.66
C LEU A 19 -6.28 1.13 5.09
N ALA A 20 -6.98 0.38 5.95
CA ALA A 20 -8.07 -0.50 5.53
C ALA A 20 -9.23 0.29 4.90
N GLN A 21 -9.60 1.42 5.50
CA GLN A 21 -10.61 2.34 4.96
C GLN A 21 -10.21 2.91 3.60
N ALA A 22 -8.96 3.36 3.45
CA ALA A 22 -8.44 3.89 2.19
C ALA A 22 -8.42 2.84 1.06
N LEU A 23 -8.26 1.57 1.42
CA LEU A 23 -8.23 0.44 0.48
C LEU A 23 -9.60 -0.22 0.29
N HIS A 24 -10.64 0.25 0.99
CA HIS A 24 -11.96 -0.37 1.06
C HIS A 24 -11.90 -1.87 1.40
N THR A 25 -11.02 -2.22 2.33
CA THR A 25 -10.81 -3.60 2.80
C THR A 25 -11.06 -3.70 4.30
N ASN A 26 -11.04 -4.92 4.82
CA ASN A 26 -11.20 -5.19 6.25
C ASN A 26 -9.84 -5.06 6.98
N ARG A 27 -9.85 -4.47 8.18
CA ARG A 27 -8.70 -4.45 9.09
C ARG A 27 -8.12 -5.86 9.32
N ALA A 28 -8.97 -6.88 9.47
CA ALA A 28 -8.53 -8.27 9.66
C ALA A 28 -7.78 -8.79 8.42
N TYR A 29 -8.24 -8.42 7.22
CA TYR A 29 -7.56 -8.76 5.98
C TYR A 29 -6.20 -8.05 5.89
N LEU A 30 -6.13 -6.76 6.22
CA LEU A 30 -4.87 -6.03 6.29
C LEU A 30 -3.90 -6.61 7.32
N SER A 31 -4.40 -7.06 8.48
CA SER A 31 -3.58 -7.75 9.49
C SER A 31 -3.00 -9.06 8.95
N ASN A 32 -3.82 -9.88 8.29
CA ASN A 32 -3.34 -11.11 7.65
C ASN A 32 -2.30 -10.82 6.56
N LEU A 33 -2.51 -9.74 5.80
CA LEU A 33 -1.59 -9.29 4.78
C LEU A 33 -0.24 -8.83 5.36
N GLU A 34 -0.27 -7.99 6.40
CA GLU A 34 0.94 -7.53 7.12
C GLU A 34 1.72 -8.72 7.72
N ASN A 35 1.03 -9.77 8.16
CA ASN A 35 1.64 -11.01 8.66
C ASN A 35 2.05 -12.00 7.55
N GLY A 36 1.82 -11.68 6.27
CA GLY A 36 2.14 -12.56 5.15
C GLY A 36 1.29 -13.84 5.07
N LYS A 37 0.13 -13.86 5.74
CA LYS A 37 -0.82 -14.99 5.70
C LYS A 37 -1.64 -15.04 4.41
N ASN A 38 -1.78 -13.91 3.73
CA ASN A 38 -2.49 -13.77 2.48
C ASN A 38 -1.59 -13.08 1.45
N ASP A 39 -1.61 -13.56 0.22
CA ASP A 39 -1.02 -12.83 -0.91
C ASP A 39 -2.02 -11.81 -1.47
N PRO A 40 -1.63 -10.54 -1.62
CA PRO A 40 -2.50 -9.54 -2.22
C PRO A 40 -2.58 -9.77 -3.73
N SER A 41 -3.71 -9.40 -4.34
CA SER A 41 -3.77 -9.27 -5.79
C SER A 41 -2.84 -8.16 -6.29
N VAL A 42 -2.40 -8.23 -7.54
CA VAL A 42 -1.56 -7.19 -8.16
C VAL A 42 -2.22 -5.81 -8.06
N ASP A 43 -3.53 -5.73 -8.28
CA ASP A 43 -4.32 -4.50 -8.13
C ASP A 43 -4.26 -3.96 -6.69
N LEU A 44 -4.46 -4.83 -5.69
CA LEU A 44 -4.39 -4.44 -4.30
C LEU A 44 -2.98 -3.98 -3.90
N GLY A 45 -1.94 -4.69 -4.34
CA GLY A 45 -0.55 -4.28 -4.14
C GLY A 45 -0.28 -2.88 -4.67
N GLY A 46 -0.77 -2.58 -5.88
CA GLY A 46 -0.70 -1.25 -6.48
C GLY A 46 -1.47 -0.17 -5.71
N ARG A 47 -2.63 -0.52 -5.12
CA ARG A 47 -3.40 0.41 -4.27
C ARG A 47 -2.71 0.67 -2.93
N ILE A 48 -2.14 -0.35 -2.32
CA ILE A 48 -1.37 -0.21 -1.06
C ILE A 48 -0.18 0.69 -1.30
N ALA A 49 0.58 0.44 -2.37
CA ALA A 49 1.71 1.27 -2.78
C ALA A 49 1.31 2.73 -2.96
N GLN A 50 0.20 3.00 -3.67
CA GLN A 50 -0.30 4.36 -3.83
C GLN A 50 -0.78 4.99 -2.52
N SER A 51 -1.54 4.27 -1.70
CA SER A 51 -2.04 4.79 -0.41
C SER A 51 -0.89 5.10 0.55
N LEU A 52 0.17 4.29 0.49
CA LEU A 52 1.39 4.49 1.24
C LEU A 52 2.40 5.37 0.51
N GLY A 53 2.13 5.90 -0.69
CA GLY A 53 3.05 6.75 -1.47
C GLY A 53 4.43 6.13 -1.69
N GLU A 54 4.51 4.82 -1.87
CA GLU A 54 5.71 4.03 -2.16
C GLU A 54 5.49 3.20 -3.43
N THR A 55 6.51 2.51 -3.93
CA THR A 55 6.35 1.55 -5.03
C THR A 55 6.00 0.15 -4.50
N VAL A 56 5.42 -0.69 -5.36
CA VAL A 56 5.10 -2.08 -5.01
C VAL A 56 6.39 -2.83 -4.68
N GLU A 57 7.47 -2.60 -5.45
CA GLU A 57 8.78 -3.23 -5.19
C GLU A 57 9.43 -2.76 -3.87
N SER A 58 9.17 -1.53 -3.42
CA SER A 58 9.65 -1.02 -2.11
C SER A 58 8.94 -1.71 -0.94
N ILE A 59 7.65 -2.03 -1.11
CA ILE A 59 6.81 -2.61 -0.05
C ILE A 59 6.88 -4.13 -0.02
N PHE A 60 6.84 -4.78 -1.18
CA PHE A 60 6.79 -6.24 -1.33
C PHE A 60 8.07 -6.74 -1.99
N PHE A 61 8.78 -7.63 -1.32
CA PHE A 61 10.05 -8.18 -1.80
C PHE A 61 10.16 -9.67 -1.50
N THR A 62 10.88 -10.37 -2.37
CA THR A 62 11.29 -11.76 -2.21
C THR A 62 12.80 -11.81 -2.01
N ASP A 63 13.28 -12.77 -1.23
CA ASP A 63 14.71 -12.92 -0.88
C ASP A 63 15.56 -13.27 -2.13
N ASP A 64 14.93 -13.80 -3.17
CA ASP A 64 15.59 -14.37 -4.36
C ASP A 64 16.02 -13.36 -5.44
N VAL A 65 15.70 -12.07 -5.33
CA VAL A 65 16.00 -11.12 -6.40
C VAL A 65 17.05 -10.11 -5.94
N ARG A 66 18.26 -10.25 -6.50
CA ARG A 66 19.36 -9.27 -6.42
C ARG A 66 18.87 -7.94 -7.01
N HIS A 67 18.31 -7.08 -6.17
CA HIS A 67 17.90 -5.73 -6.59
C HIS A 67 19.15 -4.86 -6.75
N GLU A 68 19.66 -4.75 -7.97
CA GLU A 68 20.49 -3.61 -8.35
C GLU A 68 19.70 -2.33 -8.06
N ARG A 69 20.29 -1.45 -7.25
CA ARG A 69 19.66 -0.22 -6.75
C ARG A 69 19.39 0.74 -7.90
N HIS A 70 18.28 0.56 -8.62
CA HIS A 70 17.74 1.63 -9.43
C HIS A 70 17.15 2.66 -8.48
N LYS A 71 17.88 3.77 -8.29
CA LYS A 71 17.41 4.97 -7.58
C LYS A 71 16.25 5.58 -8.38
N HIS A 72 15.05 5.03 -8.26
CA HIS A 72 13.85 5.70 -8.75
C HIS A 72 13.57 6.87 -7.82
N ALA A 73 13.85 8.09 -8.28
CA ALA A 73 13.45 9.31 -7.62
C ALA A 73 11.93 9.28 -7.41
N THR A 74 11.47 9.29 -6.16
CA THR A 74 10.05 9.31 -5.81
C THR A 74 9.42 10.61 -6.34
N LEU A 75 8.80 10.55 -7.51
CA LEU A 75 7.94 11.64 -7.99
C LEU A 75 6.70 11.68 -7.08
N PRO A 76 6.24 12.87 -6.64
CA PRO A 76 5.06 12.99 -5.81
C PRO A 76 3.85 12.40 -6.55
N VAL A 77 3.28 11.32 -5.99
CA VAL A 77 2.05 10.73 -6.50
C VAL A 77 0.97 11.81 -6.42
N PRO A 78 0.39 12.26 -7.55
CA PRO A 78 -0.59 13.34 -7.52
C PRO A 78 -1.80 12.91 -6.69
N PRO A 79 -2.34 13.76 -5.79
CA PRO A 79 -3.51 13.41 -5.02
C PRO A 79 -4.67 13.14 -5.98
N ARG A 80 -5.20 11.90 -5.97
CA ARG A 80 -6.43 11.59 -6.71
C ARG A 80 -7.54 12.47 -6.14
N LYS A 81 -8.10 13.32 -6.99
CA LYS A 81 -9.33 14.07 -6.69
C LYS A 81 -10.38 13.05 -6.23
N THR A 82 -10.86 13.17 -5.00
CA THR A 82 -12.07 12.47 -4.60
C THR A 82 -13.17 12.95 -5.55
N CYS A 83 -13.64 12.05 -6.42
CA CYS A 83 -14.84 12.30 -7.19
C CYS A 83 -15.98 12.37 -6.17
N GLY A 84 -16.26 13.59 -5.69
CA GLY A 84 -17.44 13.87 -4.91
C GLY A 84 -18.65 13.52 -5.76
N GLN A 85 -19.27 12.37 -5.47
CA GLN A 85 -20.64 12.13 -5.87
C GLN A 85 -21.48 13.20 -5.18
N LYS A 86 -21.69 14.32 -5.87
CA LYS A 86 -22.71 15.28 -5.47
C LYS A 86 -24.03 14.54 -5.63
N SER A 87 -24.64 14.22 -4.49
CA SER A 87 -26.07 14.05 -4.35
C SER A 87 -26.73 15.22 -5.08
N SER A 88 -27.32 14.95 -6.26
CA SER A 88 -28.28 15.86 -6.85
C SER A 88 -29.65 15.38 -6.40
N ARG A 89 -30.32 16.28 -5.66
CA ARG A 89 -31.77 16.36 -5.62
C ARG A 89 -32.32 16.57 -7.03
#